data_AF-A0A3S3PA00-F1
#
_entry.id   AF-A0A3S3PA00-F1
#
_cell.length_a   1.000
_cell.length_b   1.000
_cell.length_c   1.000
_cell.angle_alpha   90.00
_cell.angle_beta   90.00
_cell.angle_gamma   90.00
#
_symmetry.space_group_name_H-M   'P 1'
#
loop_
_entity.id
_entity.type
_entity.pdbx_description
1 polymer ?
#
loop_
_entity_poly.entity_id
_entity_poly.type
_entity_poly.pdbx_seq_one_letter_code
_entity_poly.pdbx_strand_id
1 'polypeptide(L)'
;MSDYWQKRAIKAEKKVNDGAKQLEEVVAQAYKQAQSYLTKQIAKLFSRTKQQTELTDDEAKRMLNETVPVSELVELRRLAKDINNPDLQREAKKRLTGLALKSRITRAEDLKAKSYLVTKQLADVQLDKQTSFYIDTIDEAYKETAAETIIREAQANTKNGIVKEVWNKKDYKFKELSTKSVENILDSHWLGSNYSKRLWGDTEALAKRLEQLFTVEALTGMSEFQMSKAIAGEFDRSINVARRLIRTETNYMANQAKLKSWQNNGVEKYQIIAILDLRTSQICRHKDHKIFLISEAVVNGAEGTYPPFHPWCRSVASMYSERLNNIPRKALDPITGKTFDIKGSTTYNEWMDKLKAMHPDIEFKSSK
;
A
#
# COMPACT_ATOMS: atom_id res chain seq x y z
N MET A 1 -14.36 -6.32 31.56
CA MET A 1 -14.95 -5.09 30.96
C MET A 1 -13.92 -4.01 30.55
N SER A 2 -12.63 -4.10 30.90
CA SER A 2 -11.57 -3.21 30.36
C SER A 2 -11.13 -3.62 28.94
N ASP A 3 -11.15 -4.93 28.69
CA ASP A 3 -10.72 -5.65 27.49
C ASP A 3 -11.39 -5.27 26.15
N TYR A 4 -12.48 -4.50 26.20
CA TYR A 4 -13.28 -4.15 25.02
C TYR A 4 -12.53 -3.26 24.02
N TRP A 5 -11.87 -2.19 24.49
CA TRP A 5 -11.27 -1.17 23.61
C TRP A 5 -10.04 -1.66 22.88
N GLN A 6 -9.17 -2.40 23.55
CA GLN A 6 -7.99 -2.97 22.93
C GLN A 6 -8.37 -4.03 21.88
N LYS A 7 -9.33 -4.91 22.20
CA LYS A 7 -9.84 -5.90 21.23
C LYS A 7 -10.51 -5.26 20.03
N ARG A 8 -11.28 -4.18 20.23
CA ARG A 8 -11.88 -3.40 19.14
C ARG A 8 -10.82 -2.77 18.25
N ALA A 9 -9.84 -2.06 18.83
CA ALA A 9 -8.76 -1.43 18.08
C ALA A 9 -7.93 -2.45 17.27
N ILE A 10 -7.64 -3.62 17.84
CA ILE A 10 -6.96 -4.72 17.14
C ILE A 10 -7.84 -5.30 16.02
N LYS A 11 -9.15 -5.46 16.26
CA LYS A 11 -10.09 -5.97 15.27
C LYS A 11 -10.25 -5.00 14.09
N ALA A 12 -10.37 -3.69 14.37
CA ALA A 12 -10.40 -2.62 13.38
C ALA A 12 -9.14 -2.66 12.50
N GLU A 13 -7.97 -2.66 13.14
CA GLU A 13 -6.68 -2.75 12.44
C GLU A 13 -6.59 -4.03 11.59
N LYS A 14 -7.05 -5.18 12.11
CA LYS A 14 -7.07 -6.43 11.35
C LYS A 14 -7.96 -6.31 10.11
N LYS A 15 -9.17 -5.76 10.25
CA LYS A 15 -10.10 -5.59 9.14
C LYS A 15 -9.49 -4.71 8.04
N VAL A 16 -8.90 -3.58 8.43
CA VAL A 16 -8.19 -2.67 7.53
C VAL A 16 -7.05 -3.39 6.79
N ASN A 17 -6.23 -4.17 7.51
CA ASN A 17 -5.13 -4.95 6.92
C ASN A 17 -5.60 -6.08 6.00
N ASP A 18 -6.71 -6.77 6.33
CA ASP A 18 -7.28 -7.82 5.49
C ASP A 18 -7.82 -7.23 4.18
N GLY A 19 -8.52 -6.08 4.24
CA GLY A 19 -8.97 -5.35 3.07
C GLY A 19 -7.81 -4.87 2.19
N ALA A 20 -6.75 -4.33 2.81
CA ALA A 20 -5.53 -3.95 2.10
C ALA A 20 -4.92 -5.14 1.35
N LYS A 21 -4.89 -6.33 1.97
CA LYS A 21 -4.38 -7.55 1.33
C LYS A 21 -5.20 -7.96 0.11
N GLN A 22 -6.52 -7.77 0.13
CA GLN A 22 -7.36 -8.05 -1.03
C GLN A 22 -7.06 -7.09 -2.18
N LEU A 23 -6.93 -5.79 -1.88
CA LEU A 23 -6.54 -4.77 -2.85
C LEU A 23 -5.13 -5.03 -3.42
N GLU A 24 -4.18 -5.44 -2.57
CA GLU A 24 -2.83 -5.85 -2.99
C GLU A 24 -2.87 -6.92 -4.09
N GLU A 25 -3.73 -7.94 -3.96
CA GLU A 25 -3.86 -9.01 -4.94
C GLU A 25 -4.52 -8.54 -6.25
N VAL A 26 -5.54 -7.69 -6.16
CA VAL A 26 -6.16 -7.08 -7.36
C VAL A 26 -5.13 -6.25 -8.14
N VAL A 27 -4.37 -5.40 -7.45
CA VAL A 27 -3.32 -4.60 -8.07
C VAL A 27 -2.20 -5.49 -8.62
N ALA A 28 -1.74 -6.47 -7.85
CA ALA A 28 -0.70 -7.41 -8.32
C ALA A 28 -1.13 -8.16 -9.58
N GLN A 29 -2.42 -8.51 -9.71
CA GLN A 29 -2.94 -9.14 -10.92
C GLN A 29 -2.88 -8.20 -12.14
N ALA A 30 -3.16 -6.90 -11.97
CA ALA A 30 -2.99 -5.92 -13.04
C ALA A 30 -1.53 -5.84 -13.50
N TYR A 31 -0.57 -5.79 -12.56
CA TYR A 31 0.87 -5.83 -12.90
C TYR A 31 1.24 -7.12 -13.65
N LYS A 32 0.74 -8.29 -13.22
CA LYS A 32 0.99 -9.56 -13.92
C LYS A 32 0.40 -9.59 -15.33
N GLN A 33 -0.75 -8.97 -15.55
CA GLN A 33 -1.34 -8.83 -16.89
C GLN A 33 -0.47 -7.94 -17.79
N ALA A 34 -0.01 -6.80 -17.26
CA ALA A 34 0.91 -5.90 -17.95
C ALA A 34 2.26 -6.56 -18.28
N GLN A 35 2.82 -7.31 -17.33
CA GLN A 35 4.01 -8.13 -17.52
C GLN A 35 3.79 -9.15 -18.63
N SER A 36 2.71 -9.93 -18.55
CA SER A 36 2.37 -10.95 -19.56
C SER A 36 2.20 -10.34 -20.95
N TYR A 37 1.59 -9.16 -21.04
CA TYR A 37 1.49 -8.42 -22.28
C TYR A 37 2.87 -8.13 -22.88
N LEU A 38 3.79 -7.53 -22.11
CA LEU A 38 5.13 -7.20 -22.61
C LEU A 38 5.94 -8.45 -22.96
N THR A 39 5.89 -9.50 -22.13
CA THR A 39 6.54 -10.78 -22.44
C THR A 39 6.01 -11.41 -23.72
N LYS A 40 4.71 -11.28 -24.02
CA LYS A 40 4.13 -11.73 -25.30
C LYS A 40 4.60 -10.89 -26.49
N GLN A 41 4.73 -9.58 -26.32
CA GLN A 41 5.29 -8.70 -27.37
C GLN A 41 6.73 -9.09 -27.69
N ILE A 42 7.52 -9.46 -26.68
CA ILE A 42 8.86 -10.01 -26.83
C ILE A 42 8.84 -11.35 -27.57
N ALA A 43 8.04 -12.31 -27.12
CA ALA A 43 7.96 -13.61 -27.79
C ALA A 43 7.53 -13.48 -29.26
N LYS A 44 6.61 -12.57 -29.57
CA LYS A 44 6.18 -12.26 -30.94
C LYS A 44 7.32 -11.66 -31.78
N LEU A 45 8.14 -10.80 -31.17
CA LEU A 45 9.28 -10.19 -31.82
C LEU A 45 10.33 -11.25 -32.22
N PHE A 46 10.68 -12.16 -31.30
CA PHE A 46 11.70 -13.20 -31.53
C PHE A 46 11.20 -14.36 -32.39
N SER A 47 9.92 -14.77 -32.28
CA SER A 47 9.38 -15.89 -33.07
C SER A 47 9.38 -15.62 -34.57
N ARG A 48 9.09 -14.38 -34.99
CA ARG A 48 9.19 -13.94 -36.38
C ARG A 48 10.60 -14.05 -36.94
N THR A 49 11.61 -13.92 -36.09
CA THR A 49 13.03 -13.93 -36.46
C THR A 49 13.62 -15.34 -36.41
N LYS A 50 13.20 -16.19 -35.44
CA LYS A 50 13.55 -17.62 -35.39
C LYS A 50 13.04 -18.42 -36.60
N GLN A 51 11.93 -18.01 -37.20
CA GLN A 51 11.46 -18.61 -38.45
C GLN A 51 12.38 -18.32 -39.65
N GLN A 52 13.36 -17.43 -39.50
CA GLN A 52 14.26 -16.99 -40.56
C GLN A 52 15.72 -17.44 -40.35
N THR A 53 16.22 -17.60 -39.11
CA THR A 53 17.59 -18.05 -38.76
C THR A 53 17.71 -18.64 -37.34
N GLU A 54 18.85 -19.29 -37.02
CA GLU A 54 19.29 -19.50 -35.63
C GLU A 54 19.79 -18.17 -35.02
N LEU A 55 19.05 -17.61 -34.06
CA LEU A 55 19.34 -16.26 -33.52
C LEU A 55 20.65 -16.19 -32.73
N THR A 56 21.61 -15.47 -33.28
CA THR A 56 22.78 -14.95 -32.55
C THR A 56 22.48 -13.60 -31.89
N ASP A 57 23.27 -13.19 -30.90
CA ASP A 57 23.12 -11.88 -30.23
C ASP A 57 23.20 -10.71 -31.23
N ASP A 58 24.05 -10.81 -32.27
CA ASP A 58 24.18 -9.81 -33.32
C ASP A 58 22.92 -9.71 -34.20
N GLU A 59 22.24 -10.83 -34.46
CA GLU A 59 20.97 -10.84 -35.18
C GLU A 59 19.84 -10.23 -34.35
N ALA A 60 19.79 -10.54 -33.04
CA ALA A 60 18.83 -9.93 -32.11
C ALA A 60 19.01 -8.40 -32.06
N LYS A 61 20.26 -7.93 -32.03
CA LYS A 61 20.60 -6.51 -32.09
C LYS A 61 20.15 -5.85 -33.39
N ARG A 62 20.40 -6.47 -34.55
CA ARG A 62 19.95 -5.94 -35.84
C ARG A 62 18.43 -5.83 -35.88
N MET A 63 17.73 -6.88 -35.49
CA MET A 63 16.27 -6.95 -35.43
C MET A 63 15.67 -5.80 -34.60
N LEU A 64 16.21 -5.51 -33.41
CA LEU A 64 15.69 -4.44 -32.54
C LEU A 64 15.83 -3.04 -33.15
N ASN A 65 16.81 -2.86 -34.03
CA ASN A 65 17.07 -1.59 -34.72
C ASN A 65 16.35 -1.47 -36.07
N GLU A 66 15.62 -2.49 -36.51
CA GLU A 66 14.79 -2.42 -37.70
C GLU A 66 13.60 -1.49 -37.50
N THR A 67 13.15 -0.86 -38.61
CA THR A 67 11.97 -0.01 -38.61
C THR A 67 10.70 -0.86 -38.48
N VAL A 68 9.82 -0.47 -37.57
CA VAL A 68 8.54 -1.15 -37.36
C VAL A 68 7.51 -0.69 -38.41
N PRO A 69 6.69 -1.60 -38.98
CA PRO A 69 5.63 -1.20 -39.91
C PRO A 69 4.58 -0.31 -39.23
N VAL A 70 4.05 0.67 -39.97
CA VAL A 70 3.02 1.61 -39.47
C VAL A 70 1.75 0.89 -38.97
N SER A 71 1.42 -0.27 -39.57
CA SER A 71 0.29 -1.10 -39.14
C SER A 71 0.44 -1.63 -37.71
N GLU A 72 1.67 -1.87 -37.23
CA GLU A 72 1.91 -2.33 -35.85
C GLU A 72 1.83 -1.18 -34.84
N LEU A 73 2.11 0.05 -35.26
CA LEU A 73 2.00 1.25 -34.42
C LEU A 73 0.55 1.61 -34.05
N VAL A 74 -0.44 1.03 -34.73
CA VAL A 74 -1.86 1.20 -34.39
C VAL A 74 -2.14 0.73 -32.96
N GLU A 75 -1.40 -0.28 -32.47
CA GLU A 75 -1.54 -0.79 -31.11
C GLU A 75 -1.24 0.28 -30.06
N LEU A 76 -0.27 1.17 -30.31
CA LEU A 76 0.07 2.26 -29.38
C LEU A 76 -1.10 3.22 -29.15
N ARG A 77 -1.87 3.51 -30.20
CA ARG A 77 -3.08 4.35 -30.09
C ARG A 77 -4.16 3.66 -29.26
N ARG A 78 -4.31 2.35 -29.41
CA ARG A 78 -5.25 1.56 -28.59
C ARG A 78 -4.86 1.60 -27.12
N LEU A 79 -3.59 1.31 -26.80
CA LEU A 79 -3.10 1.34 -25.42
C LEU A 79 -3.32 2.71 -24.75
N ALA A 80 -3.05 3.80 -25.48
CA ALA A 80 -3.29 5.16 -24.98
C ALA A 80 -4.78 5.49 -24.79
N LYS A 81 -5.65 4.95 -25.66
CA LYS A 81 -7.11 5.17 -25.57
C LYS A 81 -7.72 4.46 -24.37
N ASP A 82 -7.19 3.30 -24.01
CA ASP A 82 -7.68 2.48 -22.89
C ASP A 82 -7.32 3.08 -21.49
N ILE A 83 -6.70 4.26 -21.44
CA ILE A 83 -6.42 5.02 -20.22
C ILE A 83 -7.57 5.99 -19.96
N ASN A 84 -8.22 5.87 -18.79
CA ASN A 84 -9.40 6.65 -18.45
C ASN A 84 -9.06 7.96 -17.74
N ASN A 85 -8.07 7.95 -16.83
CA ASN A 85 -7.63 9.16 -16.14
C ASN A 85 -7.14 10.23 -17.15
N PRO A 86 -7.71 11.45 -17.16
CA PRO A 86 -7.39 12.47 -18.15
C PRO A 86 -5.92 12.92 -18.15
N ASP A 87 -5.29 13.00 -16.98
CA ASP A 87 -3.89 13.42 -16.86
C ASP A 87 -2.94 12.36 -17.41
N LEU A 88 -3.14 11.10 -17.02
CA LEU A 88 -2.38 9.97 -17.56
C LEU A 88 -2.59 9.81 -19.07
N GLN A 89 -3.81 10.00 -19.55
CA GLN A 89 -4.12 9.94 -20.97
C GLN A 89 -3.44 11.07 -21.75
N ARG A 90 -3.37 12.28 -21.17
CA ARG A 90 -2.65 13.42 -21.75
C ARG A 90 -1.15 13.14 -21.85
N GLU A 91 -0.54 12.55 -20.82
CA GLU A 91 0.86 12.13 -20.85
C GLU A 91 1.12 11.04 -21.90
N ALA A 92 0.23 10.05 -22.00
CA ALA A 92 0.28 9.01 -23.02
C ALA A 92 0.25 9.61 -24.43
N LYS A 93 -0.70 10.52 -24.70
CA LYS A 93 -0.80 11.24 -25.97
C LYS A 93 0.46 12.04 -26.28
N LYS A 94 1.03 12.75 -25.30
CA LYS A 94 2.29 13.49 -25.46
C LYS A 94 3.44 12.59 -25.88
N ARG A 95 3.58 11.41 -25.27
CA ARG A 95 4.58 10.40 -25.66
C ARG A 95 4.38 9.95 -27.11
N LEU A 96 3.14 9.69 -27.53
CA LEU A 96 2.82 9.30 -28.91
C LEU A 96 3.14 10.41 -29.92
N THR A 97 2.81 11.67 -29.61
CA THR A 97 3.17 12.81 -30.47
C THR A 97 4.68 12.90 -30.65
N GLY A 98 5.45 12.79 -29.56
CA GLY A 98 6.91 12.80 -29.64
C GLY A 98 7.48 11.65 -30.48
N LEU A 99 6.87 10.46 -30.40
CA LEU A 99 7.26 9.32 -31.22
C LEU A 99 6.93 9.53 -32.70
N ALA A 100 5.77 10.11 -33.00
CA ALA A 100 5.31 10.36 -34.37
C ALA A 100 6.14 11.42 -35.13
N LEU A 101 6.90 12.27 -34.42
CA LEU A 101 7.82 13.23 -35.03
C LEU A 101 9.09 12.56 -35.61
N LYS A 102 9.34 11.29 -35.27
CA LYS A 102 10.50 10.57 -35.81
C LYS A 102 10.25 10.10 -37.25
N SER A 103 11.27 10.20 -38.09
CA SER A 103 11.21 9.72 -39.49
C SER A 103 11.17 8.20 -39.59
N ARG A 104 11.75 7.49 -38.61
CA ARG A 104 11.71 6.03 -38.47
C ARG A 104 11.54 5.69 -37.00
N ILE A 105 10.71 4.70 -36.72
CA ILE A 105 10.50 4.15 -35.38
C ILE A 105 11.06 2.73 -35.36
N THR A 106 12.03 2.46 -34.49
CA THR A 106 12.62 1.12 -34.38
C THR A 106 11.74 0.19 -33.55
N ARG A 107 11.94 -1.14 -33.68
CA ARG A 107 11.25 -2.12 -32.82
C ARG A 107 11.54 -1.88 -31.33
N ALA A 108 12.78 -1.50 -30.97
CA ALA A 108 13.12 -1.12 -29.61
C ALA A 108 12.36 0.15 -29.14
N GLU A 109 12.17 1.14 -30.01
CA GLU A 109 11.39 2.34 -29.69
C GLU A 109 9.89 2.05 -29.52
N ASP A 110 9.34 1.14 -30.33
CA ASP A 110 7.98 0.63 -30.17
C ASP A 110 7.82 -0.09 -28.82
N LEU A 111 8.76 -0.96 -28.43
CA LEU A 111 8.73 -1.64 -27.13
C LEU A 111 8.82 -0.65 -25.95
N LYS A 112 9.66 0.38 -26.06
CA LYS A 112 9.73 1.47 -25.07
C LYS A 112 8.39 2.20 -24.97
N ALA A 113 7.75 2.49 -26.10
CA ALA A 113 6.45 3.15 -26.14
C ALA A 113 5.34 2.27 -25.54
N LYS A 114 5.25 1.00 -25.93
CA LYS A 114 4.32 0.01 -25.35
C LYS A 114 4.48 -0.09 -23.84
N SER A 115 5.72 -0.18 -23.36
CA SER A 115 6.02 -0.26 -21.93
C SER A 115 5.58 0.98 -21.18
N TYR A 116 5.88 2.17 -21.70
CA TYR A 116 5.41 3.42 -21.12
C TYR A 116 3.86 3.45 -21.03
N LEU A 117 3.16 3.14 -22.11
CA LEU A 117 1.69 3.18 -22.13
C LEU A 117 1.07 2.19 -21.16
N VAL A 118 1.59 0.95 -21.11
CA VAL A 118 1.13 -0.08 -20.18
C VAL A 118 1.36 0.34 -18.72
N THR A 119 2.47 1.01 -18.40
CA THR A 119 2.67 1.56 -17.05
C THR A 119 1.68 2.68 -16.69
N LYS A 120 1.22 3.47 -17.67
CA LYS A 120 0.16 4.46 -17.46
C LYS A 120 -1.21 3.81 -17.29
N GLN A 121 -1.52 2.74 -18.01
CA GLN A 121 -2.71 1.93 -17.75
C GLN A 121 -2.68 1.32 -16.34
N LEU A 122 -1.51 0.85 -15.88
CA LEU A 122 -1.35 0.38 -14.49
C LEU A 122 -1.55 1.48 -13.46
N ALA A 123 -1.09 2.71 -13.75
CA ALA A 123 -1.33 3.85 -12.88
C ALA A 123 -2.83 4.18 -12.80
N ASP A 124 -3.53 4.15 -13.94
CA ASP A 124 -4.98 4.37 -14.03
C ASP A 124 -5.77 3.36 -13.19
N VAL A 125 -5.49 2.07 -13.36
CA VAL A 125 -6.12 0.99 -12.57
C VAL A 125 -5.82 1.13 -11.07
N GLN A 126 -4.58 1.44 -10.70
CA GLN A 126 -4.23 1.61 -9.29
C GLN A 126 -4.91 2.83 -8.67
N LEU A 127 -4.99 3.96 -9.38
CA LEU A 127 -5.68 5.14 -8.87
C LEU A 127 -7.16 4.84 -8.63
N ASP A 128 -7.85 4.24 -9.59
CA ASP A 128 -9.26 3.84 -9.44
C ASP A 128 -9.48 2.95 -8.21
N LYS A 129 -8.75 1.83 -8.14
CA LYS A 129 -8.94 0.83 -7.07
C LYS A 129 -8.49 1.31 -5.71
N GLN A 130 -7.36 2.01 -5.61
CA GLN A 130 -6.87 2.51 -4.32
C GLN A 130 -7.74 3.66 -3.81
N THR A 131 -8.16 4.60 -4.67
CA THR A 131 -8.99 5.75 -4.25
C THR A 131 -10.33 5.28 -3.69
N SER A 132 -11.04 4.39 -4.39
CA SER A 132 -12.30 3.83 -3.91
C SER A 132 -12.10 3.12 -2.56
N PHE A 133 -11.08 2.27 -2.45
CA PHE A 133 -10.81 1.54 -1.22
C PHE A 133 -10.43 2.47 -0.05
N TYR A 134 -9.70 3.56 -0.32
CA TYR A 134 -9.32 4.53 0.71
C TYR A 134 -10.51 5.32 1.20
N ILE A 135 -11.45 5.70 0.32
CA ILE A 135 -12.72 6.32 0.72
C ILE A 135 -13.47 5.39 1.68
N ASP A 136 -13.65 4.12 1.31
CA ASP A 136 -14.33 3.13 2.15
C ASP A 136 -13.62 2.94 3.50
N THR A 137 -12.29 2.89 3.49
CA THR A 137 -11.46 2.75 4.69
C THR A 137 -11.63 3.96 5.63
N ILE A 138 -11.64 5.17 5.08
CA ILE A 138 -11.83 6.42 5.84
C ILE A 138 -13.20 6.42 6.51
N ASP A 139 -14.25 6.14 5.73
CA ASP A 139 -15.62 6.15 6.23
C ASP A 139 -15.84 5.08 7.31
N GLU A 140 -15.35 3.88 7.09
CA GLU A 140 -15.45 2.80 8.05
C GLU A 140 -14.68 3.09 9.34
N ALA A 141 -13.41 3.50 9.24
CA ALA A 141 -12.60 3.80 10.42
C ALA A 141 -13.19 4.93 11.26
N TYR A 142 -13.76 5.95 10.60
CA TYR A 142 -14.46 7.03 11.28
C TYR A 142 -15.73 6.53 11.99
N LYS A 143 -16.59 5.77 11.30
CA LYS A 143 -17.85 5.21 11.84
C LYS A 143 -17.57 4.28 13.02
N GLU A 144 -16.59 3.39 12.91
CA GLU A 144 -16.21 2.49 13.98
C GLU A 144 -15.78 3.28 15.22
N THR A 145 -14.91 4.27 15.04
CA THR A 145 -14.39 5.11 16.13
C THR A 145 -15.47 5.99 16.75
N ALA A 146 -16.39 6.54 15.96
CA ALA A 146 -17.53 7.31 16.47
C ALA A 146 -18.49 6.42 17.29
N ALA A 147 -18.67 5.16 16.89
CA ALA A 147 -19.41 4.20 17.71
C ALA A 147 -18.69 3.90 19.03
N GLU A 148 -17.35 3.85 19.03
CA GLU A 148 -16.58 3.68 20.26
C GLU A 148 -16.80 4.81 21.26
N THR A 149 -16.79 6.07 20.82
CA THR A 149 -16.97 7.22 21.72
C THR A 149 -18.36 7.22 22.35
N ILE A 150 -19.39 6.89 21.57
CA ILE A 150 -20.78 6.75 22.06
C ILE A 150 -20.90 5.64 23.10
N ILE A 151 -20.32 4.45 22.83
CA ILE A 151 -20.33 3.33 23.78
C ILE A 151 -19.62 3.74 25.08
N ARG A 152 -18.50 4.46 24.99
CA ARG A 152 -17.76 4.95 26.16
C ARG A 152 -18.59 5.91 26.99
N GLU A 153 -19.24 6.89 26.35
CA GLU A 153 -20.14 7.83 27.03
C GLU A 153 -21.31 7.11 27.71
N ALA A 154 -21.95 6.17 27.00
CA ALA A 154 -23.06 5.40 27.55
C ALA A 154 -22.61 4.64 28.82
N GLN A 155 -21.46 3.96 28.78
CA GLN A 155 -20.91 3.23 29.92
C GLN A 155 -20.51 4.14 31.10
N ALA A 156 -19.98 5.34 30.83
CA ALA A 156 -19.68 6.32 31.87
C ALA A 156 -20.97 6.82 32.54
N ASN A 157 -22.01 7.08 31.76
CA ASN A 157 -23.30 7.57 32.25
C ASN A 157 -24.08 6.51 33.02
N THR A 158 -24.03 5.23 32.61
CA THR A 158 -24.65 4.12 33.38
C THR A 158 -24.07 4.01 34.79
N LYS A 159 -22.77 4.28 34.99
CA LYS A 159 -22.15 4.33 36.33
C LYS A 159 -22.62 5.52 37.15
N ASN A 160 -23.07 6.59 36.50
CA ASN A 160 -23.60 7.79 37.14
C ASN A 160 -25.14 7.77 37.26
N GLY A 161 -25.79 6.63 36.98
CA GLY A 161 -27.25 6.48 37.06
C GLY A 161 -28.03 7.12 35.90
N ILE A 162 -27.35 7.65 34.88
CA ILE A 162 -27.96 8.27 33.70
C ILE A 162 -27.93 7.25 32.55
N VAL A 163 -29.06 6.64 32.23
CA VAL A 163 -29.19 5.78 31.06
C VAL A 163 -29.48 6.66 29.85
N LYS A 164 -28.46 6.97 29.03
CA LYS A 164 -28.70 7.55 27.70
C LYS A 164 -29.32 6.47 26.80
N GLU A 165 -30.62 6.54 26.56
CA GLU A 165 -31.35 5.71 25.58
C GLU A 165 -30.95 6.05 24.13
N VAL A 166 -29.71 5.77 23.74
CA VAL A 166 -29.27 5.97 22.33
C VAL A 166 -29.53 4.72 21.49
N TRP A 167 -29.69 3.56 22.15
CA TRP A 167 -29.58 2.25 21.50
C TRP A 167 -30.86 1.68 20.90
N ASN A 168 -32.03 2.29 21.15
CA ASN A 168 -33.32 1.67 20.78
C ASN A 168 -34.11 2.41 19.69
N LYS A 169 -33.46 3.31 18.93
CA LYS A 169 -34.04 3.80 17.67
C LYS A 169 -33.52 2.95 16.52
N LYS A 170 -34.43 2.22 15.86
CA LYS A 170 -34.18 1.40 14.65
C LYS A 170 -33.45 2.16 13.52
N ASP A 171 -33.43 3.49 13.57
CA ASP A 171 -32.90 4.37 12.51
C ASP A 171 -31.76 5.31 12.97
N TYR A 172 -31.04 5.02 14.07
CA TYR A 172 -29.90 5.87 14.47
C TYR A 172 -28.75 5.78 13.46
N LYS A 173 -28.54 6.85 12.69
CA LYS A 173 -27.40 6.99 11.77
C LYS A 173 -26.24 7.65 12.50
N PHE A 174 -25.08 6.98 12.52
CA PHE A 174 -23.84 7.61 12.96
C PHE A 174 -23.55 8.83 12.09
N LYS A 175 -23.05 9.92 12.69
CA LYS A 175 -22.63 11.10 11.95
C LYS A 175 -21.54 10.66 10.96
N GLU A 176 -21.72 10.97 9.69
CA GLU A 176 -20.74 10.65 8.64
C GLU A 176 -19.72 11.78 8.51
N LEU A 177 -18.54 11.47 7.95
CA LEU A 177 -17.61 12.51 7.53
C LEU A 177 -18.22 13.26 6.34
N SER A 178 -18.05 14.59 6.32
CA SER A 178 -18.36 15.38 5.12
C SER A 178 -17.43 14.96 3.98
N THR A 179 -17.90 15.02 2.72
CA THR A 179 -17.08 14.79 1.52
C THR A 179 -15.76 15.58 1.56
N LYS A 180 -15.81 16.87 1.92
CA LYS A 180 -14.61 17.73 2.06
C LYS A 180 -13.59 17.20 3.07
N SER A 181 -14.04 16.54 4.13
CA SER A 181 -13.13 15.93 5.12
C SER A 181 -12.47 14.66 4.57
N VAL A 182 -13.20 13.87 3.79
CA VAL A 182 -12.65 12.69 3.09
C VAL A 182 -11.61 13.13 2.06
N GLU A 183 -11.93 14.13 1.24
CA GLU A 183 -11.00 14.74 0.26
C GLU A 183 -9.74 15.26 0.94
N ASN A 184 -9.88 16.03 2.03
CA ASN A 184 -8.72 16.51 2.80
C ASN A 184 -7.84 15.38 3.34
N ILE A 185 -8.42 14.24 3.73
CA ILE A 185 -7.65 13.07 4.18
C ILE A 185 -6.93 12.42 3.00
N LEU A 186 -7.61 12.20 1.87
CA LEU A 186 -7.00 11.66 0.64
C LEU A 186 -5.84 12.51 0.12
N ASP A 187 -5.98 13.84 0.20
CA ASP A 187 -4.98 14.80 -0.24
C ASP A 187 -3.91 15.08 0.82
N SER A 188 -4.06 14.55 2.03
CA SER A 188 -3.10 14.79 3.10
C SER A 188 -1.76 14.10 2.84
N HIS A 189 -0.70 14.71 3.36
CA HIS A 189 0.67 14.33 3.06
C HIS A 189 1.29 13.58 4.23
N TRP A 190 1.46 12.27 4.10
CA TRP A 190 2.47 11.55 4.88
C TRP A 190 3.85 11.91 4.29
N LEU A 191 4.91 12.11 5.08
CA LEU A 191 6.29 12.34 4.57
C LEU A 191 6.42 13.18 3.28
N GLY A 192 5.72 14.32 3.20
CA GLY A 192 5.83 15.30 2.10
C GLY A 192 5.13 14.93 0.77
N SER A 193 4.33 13.88 0.69
CA SER A 193 3.53 13.54 -0.51
C SER A 193 2.21 12.86 -0.14
N ASN A 194 1.18 13.02 -0.95
CA ASN A 194 -0.02 12.18 -0.92
C ASN A 194 0.21 10.85 -1.65
N TYR A 195 -0.76 9.92 -1.54
CA TYR A 195 -0.67 8.58 -2.14
C TYR A 195 -0.63 8.61 -3.67
N SER A 196 -1.42 9.48 -4.31
CA SER A 196 -1.56 9.53 -5.77
C SER A 196 -0.25 9.95 -6.44
N LYS A 197 0.45 10.95 -5.89
CA LYS A 197 1.78 11.37 -6.36
C LYS A 197 2.85 10.28 -6.15
N ARG A 198 2.79 9.51 -5.06
CA ARG A 198 3.69 8.36 -4.85
C ARG A 198 3.46 7.27 -5.89
N LEU A 199 2.20 6.92 -6.12
CA LEU A 199 1.80 5.93 -7.13
C LEU A 199 2.30 6.32 -8.53
N TRP A 200 2.15 7.59 -8.90
CA TRP A 200 2.71 8.12 -10.15
C TRP A 200 4.23 7.99 -10.20
N GLY A 201 4.93 8.37 -9.12
CA GLY A 201 6.38 8.20 -9.03
C GLY A 201 6.83 6.74 -9.18
N ASP A 202 6.13 5.81 -8.54
CA ASP A 202 6.45 4.37 -8.56
C ASP A 202 6.23 3.77 -9.97
N THR A 203 5.14 4.14 -10.64
CA THR A 203 4.84 3.67 -12.01
C THR A 203 5.74 4.31 -13.07
N GLU A 204 6.11 5.59 -12.91
CA GLU A 204 7.10 6.25 -13.77
C GLU A 204 8.49 5.62 -13.59
N ALA A 205 8.85 5.25 -12.36
CA ALA A 205 10.10 4.54 -12.10
C ALA A 205 10.14 3.17 -12.79
N LEU A 206 9.02 2.44 -12.86
CA LEU A 206 8.92 1.20 -13.65
C LEU A 206 9.08 1.50 -15.15
N ALA A 207 8.38 2.51 -15.68
CA ALA A 207 8.48 2.91 -17.08
C ALA A 207 9.94 3.19 -17.48
N LYS A 208 10.66 3.95 -16.64
CA LYS A 208 12.07 4.29 -16.85
C LYS A 208 12.99 3.05 -16.83
N ARG A 209 12.78 2.12 -15.90
CA ARG A 209 13.60 0.89 -15.82
C ARG A 209 13.35 -0.02 -17.03
N LEU A 210 12.10 -0.15 -17.49
CA LEU A 210 11.77 -0.86 -18.72
C LEU A 210 12.40 -0.16 -19.94
N GLU A 211 12.34 1.17 -20.03
CA GLU A 211 12.97 1.92 -21.11
C GLU A 211 14.50 1.74 -21.15
N GLN A 212 15.14 1.72 -19.97
CA GLN A 212 16.56 1.41 -19.84
C GLN A 212 16.86 -0.02 -20.28
N LEU A 213 16.04 -1.00 -19.87
CA LEU A 213 16.18 -2.40 -20.27
C LEU A 213 16.20 -2.56 -21.80
N PHE A 214 15.20 -2.02 -22.51
CA PHE A 214 15.15 -2.09 -23.98
C PHE A 214 16.26 -1.26 -24.65
N THR A 215 16.83 -0.27 -23.96
CA THR A 215 17.99 0.46 -24.48
C THR A 215 19.25 -0.40 -24.42
N VAL A 216 19.52 -1.05 -23.29
CA VAL A 216 20.66 -1.96 -23.15
C VAL A 216 20.52 -3.13 -24.10
N GLU A 217 19.34 -3.73 -24.18
CA GLU A 217 19.06 -4.85 -25.07
C GLU A 217 19.34 -4.52 -26.54
N ALA A 218 18.88 -3.36 -27.02
CA ALA A 218 19.15 -2.90 -28.39
C ALA A 218 20.65 -2.70 -28.69
N LEU A 219 21.51 -2.68 -27.68
CA LEU A 219 22.97 -2.59 -27.80
C LEU A 219 23.66 -3.95 -27.67
N THR A 220 23.14 -4.83 -26.81
CA THR A 220 23.80 -6.08 -26.41
C THR A 220 23.22 -7.35 -27.04
N GLY A 221 22.00 -7.32 -27.59
CA GLY A 221 21.41 -8.47 -28.28
C GLY A 221 20.92 -9.59 -27.35
N MET A 222 20.32 -9.27 -26.20
CA MET A 222 19.87 -10.30 -25.25
C MET A 222 18.92 -11.33 -25.91
N SER A 223 19.02 -12.59 -25.49
CA SER A 223 18.06 -13.62 -25.89
C SER A 223 16.65 -13.34 -25.35
N GLU A 224 15.64 -13.89 -26.03
CA GLU A 224 14.22 -13.85 -25.63
C GLU A 224 14.02 -14.23 -24.15
N PHE A 225 14.70 -15.28 -23.70
CA PHE A 225 14.62 -15.78 -22.32
C PHE A 225 15.19 -14.77 -21.32
N GLN A 226 16.38 -14.22 -21.60
CA GLN A 226 17.03 -13.23 -20.75
C GLN A 226 16.17 -11.97 -20.63
N MET A 227 15.63 -11.47 -21.75
CA MET A 227 14.76 -10.30 -21.71
C MET A 227 13.45 -10.58 -20.96
N SER A 228 12.80 -11.73 -21.21
CA SER A 228 11.57 -12.10 -20.50
C SER A 228 11.80 -12.18 -18.99
N LYS A 229 12.94 -12.73 -18.57
CA LYS A 229 13.35 -12.80 -17.16
C LYS A 229 13.62 -11.41 -16.56
N ALA A 230 14.28 -10.52 -17.30
CA ALA A 230 14.55 -9.16 -16.85
C ALA A 230 13.26 -8.35 -16.69
N ILE A 231 12.35 -8.41 -17.67
CA ILE A 231 11.01 -7.80 -17.57
C ILE A 231 10.28 -8.33 -16.33
N ALA A 232 10.25 -9.65 -16.14
CA ALA A 232 9.60 -10.25 -14.97
C ALA A 232 10.15 -9.70 -13.65
N GLY A 233 11.48 -9.60 -13.52
CA GLY A 233 12.12 -9.03 -12.32
C GLY A 233 11.72 -7.58 -12.05
N GLU A 234 11.58 -6.75 -13.08
CA GLU A 234 11.15 -5.35 -12.94
C GLU A 234 9.69 -5.21 -12.48
N PHE A 235 8.81 -6.09 -12.98
CA PHE A 235 7.42 -6.16 -12.53
C PHE A 235 7.30 -6.71 -11.11
N ASP A 236 8.03 -7.77 -10.76
CA ASP A 236 8.06 -8.33 -9.40
C ASP A 236 8.54 -7.30 -8.37
N ARG A 237 9.59 -6.53 -8.71
CA ARG A 237 10.03 -5.39 -7.90
C ARG A 237 8.90 -4.38 -7.71
N SER A 238 8.20 -4.03 -8.78
CA SER A 238 7.15 -3.00 -8.74
C SER A 238 5.90 -3.47 -8.00
N ILE A 239 5.55 -4.75 -8.08
CA ILE A 239 4.48 -5.38 -7.28
C ILE A 239 4.80 -5.21 -5.79
N ASN A 240 6.05 -5.48 -5.37
CA ASN A 240 6.43 -5.31 -3.97
C ASN A 240 6.38 -3.84 -3.51
N VAL A 241 6.77 -2.91 -4.39
CA VAL A 241 6.63 -1.47 -4.13
C VAL A 241 5.16 -1.07 -3.98
N ALA A 242 4.29 -1.52 -4.88
CA ALA A 242 2.85 -1.26 -4.83
C ALA A 242 2.21 -1.83 -3.55
N ARG A 243 2.55 -3.06 -3.15
CA ARG A 243 2.07 -3.66 -1.90
C ARG A 243 2.45 -2.85 -0.67
N ARG A 244 3.71 -2.40 -0.60
CA ARG A 244 4.17 -1.51 0.47
C ARG A 244 3.36 -0.22 0.51
N LEU A 245 3.18 0.42 -0.65
CA LEU A 245 2.43 1.67 -0.75
C LEU A 245 1.01 1.46 -0.27
N ILE A 246 0.29 0.48 -0.81
CA ILE A 246 -1.10 0.16 -0.47
C ILE A 246 -1.26 0.06 1.04
N ARG A 247 -0.49 -0.79 1.71
CA ARG A 247 -0.64 -0.98 3.16
C ARG A 247 -0.32 0.25 3.98
N THR A 248 0.72 0.98 3.58
CA THR A 248 1.17 2.15 4.32
C THR A 248 0.13 3.26 4.23
N GLU A 249 -0.38 3.51 3.02
CA GLU A 249 -1.41 4.50 2.77
C GLU A 249 -2.74 4.07 3.39
N THR A 250 -3.14 2.80 3.31
CA THR A 250 -4.34 2.31 3.99
C THR A 250 -4.28 2.56 5.51
N ASN A 251 -3.16 2.22 6.15
CA ASN A 251 -2.98 2.47 7.59
C ASN A 251 -3.01 3.97 7.89
N TYR A 252 -2.37 4.78 7.05
CA TYR A 252 -2.41 6.24 7.16
C TYR A 252 -3.85 6.78 7.05
N MET A 253 -4.62 6.40 6.03
CA MET A 253 -6.00 6.85 5.83
C MET A 253 -6.92 6.46 6.98
N ALA A 254 -6.86 5.20 7.44
CA ALA A 254 -7.62 4.73 8.60
C ALA A 254 -7.28 5.52 9.87
N ASN A 255 -5.99 5.81 10.08
CA ASN A 255 -5.52 6.56 11.24
C ASN A 255 -5.93 8.04 11.20
N GLN A 256 -5.87 8.69 10.04
CA GLN A 256 -6.37 10.06 9.89
C GLN A 256 -7.86 10.15 10.23
N ALA A 257 -8.66 9.21 9.72
CA ALA A 257 -10.09 9.12 10.01
C ALA A 257 -10.36 8.90 11.50
N LYS A 258 -9.61 7.98 12.13
CA LYS A 258 -9.69 7.71 13.56
C LYS A 258 -9.34 8.93 14.41
N LEU A 259 -8.23 9.60 14.09
CA LEU A 259 -7.78 10.80 14.79
C LEU A 259 -8.82 11.91 14.67
N LYS A 260 -9.39 12.10 13.48
CA LYS A 260 -10.46 13.08 13.24
C LYS A 260 -11.71 12.77 14.06
N SER A 261 -12.09 11.50 14.16
CA SER A 261 -13.21 11.06 14.98
C SER A 261 -12.96 11.36 16.46
N TRP A 262 -11.78 11.06 16.98
CA TRP A 262 -11.39 11.38 18.35
C TRP A 262 -11.41 12.87 18.66
N GLN A 263 -10.91 13.71 17.75
CA GLN A 263 -11.00 15.17 17.87
C GLN A 263 -12.45 15.65 17.93
N ASN A 264 -13.32 15.13 17.06
CA ASN A 264 -14.73 15.51 16.99
C ASN A 264 -15.53 15.07 18.23
N ASN A 265 -15.04 14.09 18.99
CA ASN A 265 -15.70 13.51 20.15
C ASN A 265 -14.98 13.81 21.48
N GLY A 266 -14.10 14.81 21.52
CA GLY A 266 -13.47 15.28 22.76
C GLY A 266 -12.60 14.24 23.46
N VAL A 267 -11.95 13.35 22.71
CA VAL A 267 -10.95 12.44 23.29
C VAL A 267 -9.65 13.22 23.51
N GLU A 268 -9.13 13.19 24.73
CA GLU A 268 -7.94 13.99 25.08
C GLU A 268 -6.62 13.27 24.77
N LYS A 269 -6.52 11.98 25.09
CA LYS A 269 -5.27 11.21 25.08
C LYS A 269 -5.41 9.89 24.35
N TYR A 270 -4.34 9.47 23.70
CA TYR A 270 -4.20 8.14 23.12
C TYR A 270 -2.90 7.47 23.61
N GLN A 271 -2.88 6.15 23.54
CA GLN A 271 -1.71 5.33 23.80
C GLN A 271 -1.33 4.55 22.54
N ILE A 272 -0.04 4.46 22.25
CA ILE A 272 0.49 3.61 21.19
C ILE A 272 0.59 2.15 21.66
N ILE A 273 0.17 1.23 20.81
CA ILE A 273 0.23 -0.21 21.04
C ILE A 273 0.95 -0.83 19.83
N ALA A 274 2.21 -1.22 20.00
CA ALA A 274 3.03 -1.85 18.97
C ALA A 274 2.90 -3.36 19.02
N ILE A 275 2.62 -4.06 17.91
CA ILE A 275 2.47 -5.53 17.91
C ILE A 275 3.69 -6.23 18.54
N LEU A 276 3.46 -7.32 19.26
CA LEU A 276 4.55 -8.13 19.84
C LEU A 276 4.87 -9.29 18.90
N ASP A 277 5.77 -9.04 17.94
CA ASP A 277 6.32 -10.04 17.02
C ASP A 277 7.72 -9.65 16.49
N LEU A 278 8.41 -10.59 15.83
CA LEU A 278 9.76 -10.35 15.31
C LEU A 278 9.85 -9.32 14.18
N ARG A 279 8.72 -8.87 13.65
CA ARG A 279 8.64 -7.88 12.56
C ARG A 279 8.43 -6.46 13.07
N THR A 280 8.24 -6.29 14.37
CA THR A 280 7.98 -4.97 14.95
C THR A 280 9.29 -4.19 15.02
N SER A 281 9.32 -3.02 14.35
CA SER A 281 10.53 -2.21 14.19
C SER A 281 10.99 -1.60 15.51
N GLN A 282 12.27 -1.23 15.60
CA GLN A 282 12.77 -0.49 16.75
C GLN A 282 11.99 0.81 17.00
N ILE A 283 11.58 1.53 15.96
CA ILE A 283 10.77 2.76 16.07
C ILE A 283 9.45 2.46 16.78
N CYS A 284 8.74 1.41 16.36
CA CYS A 284 7.49 0.98 16.99
C CYS A 284 7.69 0.57 18.45
N ARG A 285 8.75 -0.19 18.75
CA ARG A 285 9.08 -0.63 20.12
C ARG A 285 9.32 0.55 21.05
N HIS A 286 10.09 1.55 20.61
CA HIS A 286 10.38 2.76 21.40
C HIS A 286 9.15 3.65 21.62
N LYS A 287 8.09 3.50 20.83
CA LYS A 287 6.84 4.23 20.99
C LYS A 287 5.77 3.43 21.72
N ASP A 288 5.97 2.13 21.96
CA ASP A 288 4.99 1.27 22.63
C ASP A 288 4.66 1.82 24.03
N HIS A 289 3.38 1.79 24.38
CA HIS A 289 2.80 2.33 25.61
C HIS A 289 2.96 3.82 25.88
N LYS A 290 3.62 4.59 24.99
CA LYS A 290 3.68 6.06 25.13
C LYS A 290 2.29 6.68 24.96
N ILE A 291 2.03 7.69 25.79
CA ILE A 291 0.77 8.43 25.84
C ILE A 291 1.01 9.82 25.27
N PHE A 292 0.10 10.27 24.42
CA PHE A 292 0.18 11.58 23.77
C PHE A 292 -1.19 12.26 23.77
N LEU A 293 -1.19 13.58 23.62
CA LEU A 293 -2.40 14.37 23.44
C LEU A 293 -2.90 14.28 22.00
N ILE A 294 -4.22 14.14 21.83
CA ILE A 294 -4.88 14.11 20.51
C ILE A 294 -4.71 15.45 19.77
N SER A 295 -4.67 16.56 20.51
CA SER A 295 -4.45 17.90 19.96
C SER A 295 -3.03 18.10 19.39
N GLU A 296 -2.06 17.30 19.84
CA GLU A 296 -0.64 17.36 19.46
C GLU A 296 -0.22 16.16 18.60
N ALA A 297 -1.20 15.39 18.09
CA ALA A 297 -0.93 14.23 17.25
C ALA A 297 -0.32 14.67 15.92
N VAL A 298 0.88 14.18 15.62
CA VAL A 298 1.61 14.47 14.39
C VAL A 298 1.90 13.17 13.65
N VAL A 299 1.40 13.06 12.41
CA VAL A 299 1.56 11.87 11.56
C VAL A 299 2.73 12.09 10.58
N ASN A 300 3.96 12.04 11.09
CA ASN A 300 5.17 12.37 10.31
C ASN A 300 6.24 11.27 10.37
N GLY A 301 5.84 10.03 10.06
CA GLY A 301 6.77 8.89 10.06
C GLY A 301 7.46 8.72 11.42
N ALA A 302 8.78 8.49 11.42
CA ALA A 302 9.53 8.14 12.62
C ALA A 302 9.49 9.22 13.70
N GLU A 303 9.48 10.49 13.29
CA GLU A 303 9.43 11.67 14.17
C GLU A 303 8.01 11.96 14.67
N GLY A 304 6.99 11.37 14.03
CA GLY A 304 5.60 11.53 14.42
C GLY A 304 5.26 10.95 15.80
N THR A 305 4.23 11.49 16.42
CA THR A 305 3.62 10.95 17.64
C THR A 305 2.47 9.99 17.33
N TYR A 306 2.03 9.90 16.07
CA TYR A 306 0.90 9.10 15.63
C TYR A 306 1.25 8.20 14.42
N PRO A 307 0.76 6.94 14.37
CA PRO A 307 1.08 6.01 13.28
C PRO A 307 0.41 6.40 11.94
N PRO A 308 0.94 5.92 10.79
CA PRO A 308 2.08 5.01 10.64
C PRO A 308 3.44 5.70 10.81
N PHE A 309 4.35 5.05 11.54
CA PHE A 309 5.69 5.57 11.81
C PHE A 309 6.73 5.24 10.74
N HIS A 310 6.45 4.25 9.88
CA HIS A 310 7.35 3.81 8.81
C HIS A 310 6.56 3.01 7.77
N PRO A 311 7.13 2.71 6.59
CA PRO A 311 6.49 1.80 5.65
C PRO A 311 6.26 0.42 6.29
N TRP A 312 5.12 -0.21 6.04
CA TRP A 312 4.70 -1.45 6.71
C TRP A 312 4.49 -1.32 8.24
N CYS A 313 4.25 -0.11 8.75
CA CYS A 313 3.89 0.07 10.16
C CYS A 313 2.61 -0.70 10.49
N ARG A 314 2.60 -1.31 11.68
CA ARG A 314 1.44 -2.03 12.23
C ARG A 314 1.15 -1.63 13.68
N SER A 315 1.74 -0.51 14.12
CA SER A 315 1.40 0.07 15.42
C SER A 315 -0.01 0.62 15.36
N VAL A 316 -0.77 0.39 16.41
CA VAL A 316 -2.13 0.86 16.56
C VAL A 316 -2.15 1.96 17.60
N ALA A 317 -2.96 3.00 17.38
CA ALA A 317 -3.31 3.95 18.44
C ALA A 317 -4.63 3.53 19.08
N SER A 318 -4.71 3.57 20.40
CA SER A 318 -5.94 3.33 21.17
C SER A 318 -6.24 4.53 22.05
N MET A 319 -7.52 4.80 22.33
CA MET A 319 -7.89 5.78 23.35
C MET A 319 -7.22 5.41 24.67
N TYR A 320 -6.63 6.38 25.35
CA TYR A 320 -5.96 6.12 26.62
C TYR A 320 -6.99 5.84 27.73
N SER A 321 -6.64 4.87 28.58
CA SER A 321 -7.32 4.59 29.84
C SER A 321 -6.29 3.99 30.79
N GLU A 322 -6.35 4.35 32.08
CA GLU A 322 -5.48 3.76 33.12
C GLU A 322 -5.58 2.22 33.17
N ARG A 323 -6.72 1.67 32.76
CA ARG A 323 -6.96 0.23 32.78
C ARG A 323 -6.41 -0.50 31.56
N LEU A 324 -5.92 0.22 30.53
CA LEU A 324 -5.48 -0.38 29.27
C LEU A 324 -4.29 -1.33 29.49
N ASN A 325 -3.34 -0.93 30.33
CA ASN A 325 -2.17 -1.74 30.69
C ASN A 325 -2.51 -3.00 31.51
N ASN A 326 -3.72 -3.09 32.08
CA ASN A 326 -4.18 -4.24 32.86
C ASN A 326 -4.96 -5.26 32.01
N ILE A 327 -5.19 -4.97 30.72
CA ILE A 327 -5.87 -5.87 29.79
C ILE A 327 -4.85 -6.79 29.15
N PRO A 328 -5.09 -8.10 29.03
CA PRO A 328 -4.23 -8.96 28.25
C PRO A 328 -4.17 -8.54 26.77
N ARG A 329 -2.96 -8.39 26.24
CA ARG A 329 -2.70 -8.15 24.82
C ARG A 329 -2.23 -9.42 24.14
N LYS A 330 -2.42 -9.52 22.82
CA LYS A 330 -1.93 -10.66 22.04
C LYS A 330 -0.45 -10.48 21.69
N ALA A 331 0.31 -11.56 21.79
CA ALA A 331 1.68 -11.66 21.30
C ALA A 331 1.80 -12.87 20.35
N LEU A 332 2.70 -12.81 19.37
CA LEU A 332 2.96 -13.90 18.44
C LEU A 332 4.11 -14.77 18.95
N ASP A 333 3.97 -16.08 18.91
CA ASP A 333 5.11 -16.98 18.96
C ASP A 333 5.60 -17.24 17.52
N PRO A 334 6.80 -16.78 17.14
CA PRO A 334 7.30 -16.93 15.78
C PRO A 334 7.66 -18.37 15.40
N ILE A 335 7.86 -19.27 16.38
CA ILE A 335 8.23 -20.66 16.14
C ILE A 335 6.99 -21.49 15.84
N THR A 336 5.96 -21.34 16.67
CA THR A 336 4.70 -22.08 16.49
C THR A 336 3.73 -21.37 15.53
N GLY A 337 3.95 -20.08 15.24
CA GLY A 337 3.05 -19.24 14.44
C GLY A 337 1.73 -18.88 15.13
N LYS A 338 1.57 -19.22 16.42
CA LYS A 338 0.32 -19.02 17.17
C LYS A 338 0.39 -17.76 18.02
N THR A 339 -0.74 -17.08 18.18
CA THR A 339 -0.86 -15.95 19.12
C THR A 339 -1.28 -16.43 20.50
N PHE A 340 -0.71 -15.84 21.56
CA PHE A 340 -1.07 -16.11 22.95
C PHE A 340 -1.33 -14.81 23.72
N ASP A 341 -2.01 -14.90 24.86
CA ASP A 341 -2.31 -13.75 25.73
C ASP A 341 -1.14 -13.45 26.67
N ILE A 342 -0.83 -12.17 26.81
CA ILE A 342 0.19 -11.66 27.73
C ILE A 342 -0.30 -10.40 28.43
N LYS A 343 0.25 -10.05 29.59
CA LYS A 343 -0.14 -8.84 30.33
C LYS A 343 -0.05 -7.60 29.42
N GLY A 344 -1.04 -6.72 29.45
CA GLY A 344 -1.11 -5.53 28.60
C GLY A 344 0.11 -4.63 28.72
N SER A 345 0.59 -4.45 29.95
CA SER A 345 1.79 -3.65 30.23
C SER A 345 3.09 -4.27 29.73
N THR A 346 3.08 -5.52 29.24
CA THR A 346 4.31 -6.19 28.80
C THR A 346 4.88 -5.47 27.58
N THR A 347 6.12 -5.00 27.76
CA THR A 347 6.93 -4.37 26.72
C THR A 347 7.50 -5.39 25.74
N TYR A 348 8.00 -4.91 24.61
CA TYR A 348 8.67 -5.76 23.64
C TYR A 348 9.85 -6.56 24.23
N ASN A 349 10.67 -5.93 25.08
CA ASN A 349 11.84 -6.58 25.66
C ASN A 349 11.43 -7.71 26.61
N GLU A 350 10.46 -7.46 27.48
CA GLU A 350 9.91 -8.49 28.39
C GLU A 350 9.26 -9.65 27.61
N TRP A 351 8.58 -9.37 26.49
CA TRP A 351 8.07 -10.42 25.60
C TRP A 351 9.20 -11.21 24.93
N MET A 352 10.27 -10.55 24.49
CA MET A 352 11.44 -11.19 23.90
C MET A 352 12.15 -12.11 24.90
N ASP A 353 12.29 -11.69 26.16
CA ASP A 353 12.90 -12.50 27.21
C ASP A 353 12.04 -13.74 27.52
N LYS A 354 10.71 -13.59 27.52
CA LYS A 354 9.78 -14.73 27.61
C LYS A 354 9.90 -15.67 26.41
N LEU A 355 10.05 -15.16 25.19
CA LEU A 355 10.27 -16.00 24.01
C LEU A 355 11.54 -16.83 24.12
N LYS A 356 12.65 -16.21 24.55
CA LYS A 356 13.93 -16.91 24.78
C LYS A 356 13.80 -17.99 25.86
N ALA A 357 13.04 -17.71 26.93
CA ALA A 357 12.78 -18.71 27.97
C ALA A 357 11.91 -19.89 27.48
N MET A 358 10.96 -19.63 26.57
CA MET A 358 10.13 -20.69 25.97
C MET A 358 10.88 -21.54 24.93
N HIS A 359 11.88 -20.96 24.27
CA HIS A 359 12.66 -21.61 23.21
C HIS A 359 14.17 -21.43 23.44
N PRO A 360 14.75 -22.06 24.48
CA PRO A 360 16.14 -21.80 24.91
C PRO A 360 17.19 -22.21 23.86
N ASP A 361 16.86 -23.17 22.99
CA ASP A 361 17.74 -23.68 21.94
C ASP A 361 17.74 -22.82 20.66
N ILE A 362 16.97 -21.72 20.64
CA ILE A 362 16.79 -20.89 19.45
C ILE A 362 17.37 -19.49 19.67
N GLU A 363 18.28 -19.10 18.77
CA GLU A 363 18.81 -17.75 18.75
C GLU A 363 17.88 -16.80 17.96
N PHE A 364 17.17 -15.94 18.67
CA PHE A 364 16.31 -14.92 18.05
C PHE A 364 17.12 -13.69 17.62
N LYS A 365 17.21 -13.45 16.31
CA LYS A 365 17.74 -12.18 15.79
C LYS A 365 16.67 -11.10 15.84
N SER A 366 16.94 -10.02 16.58
CA SER A 366 16.10 -8.82 16.57
C SER A 366 16.08 -8.20 15.16
N SER A 367 14.90 -7.84 14.64
CA SER A 367 14.85 -6.98 13.45
C SER A 367 15.59 -5.67 13.73
N LYS A 368 16.36 -5.19 12.74
CA LYS A 368 16.92 -3.84 12.76
C LYS A 368 15.81 -2.79 12.77
#